data_AF-A0A7Y8I2R0-F1
#
_entry.id   AF-A0A7Y8I2R0-F1
#
_cell.length_a   1.000
_cell.length_b   1.000
_cell.length_c   1.000
_cell.angle_alpha   90.00
_cell.angle_beta   90.00
_cell.angle_gamma   90.00
#
_symmetry.space_group_name_H-M   'P 1'
#
loop_
_entity.id
_entity.type
_entity.pdbx_description
1 polymer ?
#
loop_
_entity_poly.entity_id
_entity_poly.type
_entity_poly.pdbx_seq_one_letter_code
_entity_poly.pdbx_strand_id
1 'polypeptide(L)'
;MASTLILTHGAGSNRDAPLLAALDAALTGCGLRVIRANHAFREARAAGPPRAGDPERDRLRLRELVESARAAGAINVYLGGHSYGARQATILASEQPGIADAILALSYPLHPPRRPAELRTAHLPALRTPVLFVHGSRDPFGSVEELRNALSLIPARTRLAEIAGAGHELASKRGLDGVVAAIVSEWFRFLAE
;
A
#
# COMPACT_ATOMS: atom_id res chain seq x y z
N MET A 1 0.82 23.39 -6.95
CA MET A 1 0.37 22.50 -5.87
C MET A 1 0.69 21.07 -6.27
N ALA A 2 1.25 20.24 -5.39
CA ALA A 2 1.73 18.90 -5.72
C ALA A 2 0.76 17.82 -5.23
N SER A 3 0.69 16.67 -5.93
CA SER A 3 0.02 15.48 -5.41
C SER A 3 0.79 14.92 -4.21
N THR A 4 0.07 14.38 -3.22
CA THR A 4 0.67 13.84 -1.99
C THR A 4 0.43 12.35 -1.90
N LEU A 5 1.47 11.56 -1.62
CA LEU A 5 1.36 10.14 -1.28
C LEU A 5 1.62 9.95 0.23
N ILE A 6 0.66 9.37 0.93
CA ILE A 6 0.84 8.94 2.32
C ILE A 6 1.24 7.47 2.30
N LEU A 7 2.45 7.16 2.78
CA LEU A 7 3.05 5.83 2.69
C LEU A 7 3.22 5.21 4.10
N THR A 8 2.68 4.00 4.27
CA THR A 8 2.66 3.30 5.58
C THR A 8 3.30 1.92 5.54
N HIS A 9 3.75 1.46 6.70
CA HIS A 9 4.62 0.29 6.84
C HIS A 9 3.85 -1.01 7.10
N GLY A 10 4.54 -2.14 6.95
CA GLY A 10 4.05 -3.45 7.39
C GLY A 10 4.02 -3.59 8.92
N ALA A 11 3.29 -4.58 9.42
CA ALA A 11 3.07 -4.80 10.86
C ALA A 11 4.36 -4.94 11.68
N GLY A 12 5.41 -5.52 11.09
CA GLY A 12 6.71 -5.77 11.75
C GLY A 12 7.70 -4.60 11.69
N SER A 13 7.33 -3.47 11.07
CA SER A 13 8.25 -2.36 10.82
C SER A 13 7.68 -1.01 11.30
N ASN A 14 8.24 0.09 10.82
CA ASN A 14 7.85 1.47 11.08
C ASN A 14 8.05 2.32 9.80
N ARG A 15 7.76 3.63 9.87
CA ARG A 15 7.86 4.58 8.75
C ARG A 15 9.26 4.68 8.12
N ASP A 16 10.30 4.22 8.82
CA ASP A 16 11.70 4.26 8.39
C ASP A 16 12.16 2.94 7.74
N ALA A 17 11.22 2.05 7.40
CA ALA A 17 11.50 0.86 6.61
C ALA A 17 12.30 1.21 5.32
N PRO A 18 13.37 0.47 4.99
CA PRO A 18 14.24 0.81 3.85
C PRO A 18 13.51 0.99 2.51
N LEU A 19 12.54 0.12 2.22
CA LEU A 19 11.71 0.22 1.01
C LEU A 19 10.93 1.55 0.97
N LEU A 20 10.34 1.96 2.09
CA LEU A 20 9.55 3.18 2.18
C LEU A 20 10.45 4.42 2.01
N ALA A 21 11.61 4.43 2.67
CA ALA A 21 12.58 5.53 2.56
C ALA A 21 13.10 5.68 1.12
N ALA A 22 13.38 4.57 0.43
CA ALA A 22 13.85 4.61 -0.95
C ALA A 22 12.74 5.04 -1.92
N LEU A 23 11.49 4.59 -1.71
CA LEU A 23 10.34 5.07 -2.48
C LEU A 23 10.07 6.55 -2.29
N ASP A 24 10.17 7.05 -1.05
CA ASP A 24 10.05 8.48 -0.72
C ASP A 24 11.06 9.30 -1.53
N ALA A 25 12.34 8.94 -1.46
CA ALA A 25 13.39 9.64 -2.21
C ALA A 25 13.10 9.66 -3.72
N ALA A 26 12.72 8.52 -4.30
CA ALA A 26 12.48 8.41 -5.74
C ALA A 26 11.21 9.15 -6.19
N LEU A 27 10.09 9.00 -5.49
CA LEU A 27 8.82 9.64 -5.83
C LEU A 27 8.86 11.15 -5.61
N THR A 28 9.58 11.61 -4.57
CA THR A 28 9.86 13.03 -4.36
C THR A 28 10.69 13.60 -5.50
N GLY A 29 11.69 12.86 -5.99
CA GLY A 29 12.44 13.21 -7.21
C GLY A 29 11.57 13.33 -8.47
N CYS A 30 10.40 12.69 -8.49
CA CYS A 30 9.42 12.77 -9.58
C CYS A 30 8.28 13.78 -9.31
N GLY A 31 8.40 14.63 -8.28
CA GLY A 31 7.46 15.73 -8.02
C GLY A 31 6.26 15.42 -7.13
N LEU A 32 6.21 14.23 -6.51
CA LEU A 32 5.22 13.96 -5.45
C LEU A 32 5.72 14.52 -4.11
N ARG A 33 4.79 14.94 -3.25
CA ARG A 33 5.08 15.05 -1.82
C ARG A 33 4.84 13.70 -1.17
N VAL A 34 5.82 13.14 -0.47
CA VAL A 34 5.64 11.86 0.25
C VAL A 34 5.58 12.10 1.75
N ILE A 35 4.61 11.48 2.41
CA ILE A 35 4.46 11.46 3.86
C ILE A 35 4.63 10.02 4.33
N ARG A 36 5.80 9.66 4.84
CA ARG A 36 6.01 8.37 5.53
C ARG A 36 5.45 8.45 6.95
N ALA A 37 4.42 7.66 7.23
CA ALA A 37 3.73 7.69 8.51
C ALA A 37 3.81 6.35 9.23
N ASN A 38 3.97 6.41 10.55
CA ASN A 38 3.68 5.27 11.39
C ASN A 38 2.16 5.09 11.48
N HIS A 39 1.76 3.84 11.58
CA HIS A 39 0.43 3.50 12.08
C HIS A 39 0.30 3.86 13.56
N ALA A 40 -0.93 4.11 14.03
CA ALA A 40 -1.21 4.51 15.41
C ALA A 40 -0.71 3.46 16.40
N PHE A 41 -0.82 2.17 16.07
CA PHE A 41 -0.31 1.10 16.94
C PHE A 41 1.22 1.17 17.15
N ARG A 42 1.96 1.64 16.14
CA ARG A 42 3.43 1.72 16.18
C ARG A 42 3.90 2.94 16.97
N GLU A 43 3.16 4.04 16.89
CA GLU A 43 3.36 5.21 17.76
C GLU A 43 3.05 4.86 19.23
N ALA A 44 1.99 4.10 19.48
CA ALA A 44 1.64 3.64 20.82
C ALA A 44 2.61 2.57 21.36
N ARG A 45 3.26 1.80 20.48
CA ARG A 45 4.15 0.70 20.87
C ARG A 45 5.26 0.45 19.86
N ALA A 46 6.50 0.60 20.32
CA ALA A 46 7.71 0.45 19.52
C ALA A 46 7.90 -0.93 18.87
N ALA A 47 7.41 -2.02 19.47
CA ALA A 47 7.58 -3.39 18.95
C ALA A 47 6.29 -4.25 18.96
N GLY A 48 6.30 -5.33 18.18
CA GLY A 48 5.21 -6.33 18.12
C GLY A 48 4.09 -6.00 17.11
N PRO A 49 3.18 -6.96 16.84
CA PRO A 49 2.15 -6.83 15.82
C PRO A 49 0.91 -6.03 16.29
N PRO A 50 0.11 -5.46 15.39
CA PRO A 50 -1.19 -4.87 15.72
C PRO A 50 -2.07 -5.82 16.53
N ARG A 51 -2.79 -5.28 17.51
CA ARG A 51 -3.76 -5.97 18.38
C ARG A 51 -5.19 -5.68 17.92
N ALA A 52 -6.17 -6.32 18.56
CA ALA A 52 -7.58 -5.98 18.35
C ALA A 52 -7.82 -4.49 18.61
N GLY A 53 -8.55 -3.81 17.72
CA GLY A 53 -8.82 -2.37 17.78
C GLY A 53 -7.72 -1.47 17.18
N ASP A 54 -6.49 -1.98 17.00
CA ASP A 54 -5.43 -1.22 16.33
C ASP A 54 -5.75 -0.94 14.85
N PRO A 55 -6.28 -1.90 14.05
CA PRO A 55 -6.66 -1.63 12.66
C PRO A 55 -7.60 -0.44 12.49
N GLU A 56 -8.63 -0.31 13.34
CA GLU A 56 -9.59 0.79 13.30
C GLU A 56 -8.90 2.13 13.58
N ARG A 57 -8.02 2.17 14.59
CA ARG A 57 -7.23 3.37 14.94
C ARG A 57 -6.24 3.74 13.84
N ASP A 58 -5.64 2.74 13.19
CA ASP A 58 -4.72 2.95 12.08
C ASP A 58 -5.42 3.53 10.86
N ARG A 59 -6.64 3.07 10.55
CA ARG A 59 -7.47 3.64 9.47
C ARG A 59 -7.94 5.06 9.80
N LEU A 60 -8.31 5.32 11.05
CA LEU A 60 -8.60 6.68 11.51
C LEU A 60 -7.39 7.60 11.31
N ARG A 61 -6.19 7.14 11.68
CA ARG A 61 -4.96 7.91 11.49
C ARG A 61 -4.66 8.19 10.01
N LEU A 62 -4.86 7.20 9.13
CA LEU A 62 -4.73 7.39 7.68
C LEU A 62 -5.71 8.45 7.16
N ARG A 63 -6.97 8.42 7.61
CA ARG A 63 -7.98 9.43 7.25
C ARG A 63 -7.55 10.84 7.67
N GLU A 64 -7.08 11.03 8.90
CA GLU A 64 -6.60 12.33 9.39
C GLU A 64 -5.43 12.87 8.54
N LEU A 65 -4.53 11.99 8.10
CA LEU A 65 -3.41 12.37 7.23
C LEU A 65 -3.90 12.80 5.85
N VAL A 66 -4.91 12.12 5.30
CA VAL A 66 -5.55 12.52 4.03
C VAL A 66 -6.20 13.89 4.17
N GLU A 67 -7.01 14.09 5.20
CA GLU A 67 -7.70 15.36 5.47
C GLU A 67 -6.68 16.50 5.63
N SER A 68 -5.61 16.25 6.39
CA SER A 68 -4.50 17.22 6.57
C SER A 68 -3.78 17.54 5.26
N ALA A 69 -3.54 16.55 4.39
CA ALA A 69 -2.92 16.77 3.09
C ALA A 69 -3.81 17.61 2.16
N ARG A 70 -5.13 17.35 2.15
CA ARG A 70 -6.10 18.15 1.38
C ARG A 70 -6.20 19.58 1.91
N ALA A 71 -6.26 19.76 3.24
CA ALA A 71 -6.27 21.08 3.86
C ALA A 71 -4.98 21.88 3.58
N ALA A 72 -3.86 21.19 3.41
CA ALA A 72 -2.58 21.79 2.98
C ALA A 72 -2.50 22.08 1.46
N GLY A 73 -3.57 21.87 0.69
CA GLY A 73 -3.65 22.20 -0.73
C GLY A 73 -3.15 21.10 -1.67
N ALA A 74 -3.13 19.83 -1.26
CA ALA A 74 -2.82 18.73 -2.18
C ALA A 74 -3.90 18.61 -3.28
N ILE A 75 -3.46 18.59 -4.54
CA ILE A 75 -4.38 18.45 -5.70
C ILE A 75 -4.96 17.04 -5.81
N ASN A 76 -4.14 16.03 -5.52
CA ASN A 76 -4.52 14.63 -5.40
C ASN A 76 -3.87 14.10 -4.11
N VAL A 77 -4.58 13.21 -3.43
CA VAL A 77 -4.06 12.47 -2.28
C VAL A 77 -4.13 10.99 -2.58
N TYR A 78 -2.97 10.35 -2.55
CA TYR A 78 -2.78 8.93 -2.73
C TYR A 78 -2.50 8.28 -1.39
N LEU A 79 -2.99 7.05 -1.22
CA LEU A 79 -2.59 6.19 -0.11
C LEU A 79 -1.61 5.15 -0.62
N GLY A 80 -0.66 4.75 0.21
CA GLY A 80 0.22 3.65 -0.08
C GLY A 80 0.61 2.92 1.18
N GLY A 81 0.98 1.66 1.01
CA GLY A 81 1.60 0.95 2.10
C GLY A 81 2.16 -0.40 1.71
N HIS A 82 2.97 -0.93 2.61
CA HIS A 82 3.52 -2.29 2.51
C HIS A 82 2.75 -3.25 3.40
N SER A 83 2.35 -4.38 2.85
CA SER A 83 1.72 -5.48 3.58
C SER A 83 0.49 -5.03 4.38
N TYR A 84 0.60 -4.99 5.71
CA TYR A 84 -0.42 -4.48 6.61
C TYR A 84 -0.89 -3.06 6.22
N GLY A 85 0.02 -2.16 5.87
CA GLY A 85 -0.34 -0.80 5.45
C GLY A 85 -1.16 -0.77 4.16
N ALA A 86 -0.80 -1.61 3.17
CA ALA A 86 -1.61 -1.78 1.95
C ALA A 86 -3.03 -2.27 2.28
N ARG A 87 -3.15 -3.21 3.22
CA ARG A 87 -4.44 -3.70 3.68
C ARG A 87 -5.27 -2.62 4.36
N GLN A 88 -4.69 -1.84 5.28
CA GLN A 88 -5.43 -0.77 5.94
C GLN A 88 -5.87 0.33 4.95
N ALA A 89 -5.01 0.69 4.00
CA ALA A 89 -5.35 1.68 2.96
C ALA A 89 -6.54 1.23 2.09
N THR A 90 -6.53 -0.01 1.62
CA THR A 90 -7.64 -0.55 0.80
C THR A 90 -8.94 -0.72 1.58
N ILE A 91 -8.87 -1.12 2.85
CA ILE A 91 -10.07 -1.18 3.72
C ILE A 91 -10.63 0.22 3.93
N LEU A 92 -9.80 1.20 4.30
CA LEU A 92 -10.25 2.59 4.50
C LEU A 92 -10.93 3.14 3.24
N ALA A 93 -10.34 2.93 2.06
CA ALA A 93 -10.90 3.41 0.80
C ALA A 93 -12.18 2.68 0.37
N SER A 94 -12.40 1.45 0.86
CA SER A 94 -13.68 0.74 0.68
C SER A 94 -14.76 1.22 1.65
N GLU A 95 -14.37 1.59 2.88
CA GLU A 95 -15.27 2.15 3.90
C GLU A 95 -15.66 3.60 3.56
N GLN A 96 -14.78 4.34 2.89
CA GLN A 96 -14.96 5.75 2.53
C GLN A 96 -14.58 5.99 1.06
N PRO A 97 -15.47 5.67 0.11
CA PRO A 97 -15.23 5.93 -1.31
C PRO A 97 -14.87 7.41 -1.56
N GLY A 98 -13.82 7.64 -2.35
CA GLY A 98 -13.33 8.99 -2.67
C GLY A 98 -12.36 9.60 -1.64
N ILE A 99 -12.03 8.89 -0.55
CA ILE A 99 -11.04 9.38 0.42
C ILE A 99 -9.66 9.61 -0.23
N ALA A 100 -9.25 8.71 -1.12
CA ALA A 100 -8.01 8.77 -1.87
C ALA A 100 -8.27 8.66 -3.38
N ASP A 101 -7.44 9.32 -4.17
CA ASP A 101 -7.54 9.38 -5.62
C ASP A 101 -6.98 8.11 -6.30
N ALA A 102 -6.01 7.45 -5.66
CA ALA A 102 -5.46 6.16 -6.05
C ALA A 102 -4.69 5.52 -4.87
N ILE A 103 -4.43 4.21 -4.96
CA ILE A 103 -3.68 3.45 -3.95
C ILE A 103 -2.47 2.74 -4.56
N LEU A 104 -1.32 2.87 -3.92
CA LEU A 104 -0.11 2.06 -4.16
C LEU A 104 -0.01 0.94 -3.10
N ALA A 105 -0.52 -0.25 -3.43
CA ALA A 105 -0.54 -1.40 -2.54
C ALA A 105 0.67 -2.32 -2.78
N LEU A 106 1.64 -2.31 -1.87
CA LEU A 106 2.85 -3.12 -1.97
C LEU A 106 2.68 -4.40 -1.15
N SER A 107 2.94 -5.56 -1.76
CA SER A 107 2.89 -6.89 -1.14
C SER A 107 1.57 -7.13 -0.37
N TYR A 108 0.43 -6.91 -1.02
CA TYR A 108 -0.87 -7.06 -0.38
C TYR A 108 -1.02 -8.48 0.19
N PRO A 109 -1.28 -8.64 1.50
CA PRO A 109 -1.17 -9.94 2.13
C PRO A 109 -2.50 -10.68 2.03
N LEU A 110 -2.77 -11.31 0.87
CA LEU A 110 -4.06 -11.92 0.52
C LEU A 110 -4.56 -12.93 1.56
N HIS A 111 -3.67 -13.77 2.08
CA HIS A 111 -3.93 -14.67 3.20
C HIS A 111 -2.65 -14.85 4.04
N PRO A 112 -2.71 -15.33 5.30
CA PRO A 112 -1.51 -15.70 6.04
C PRO A 112 -0.77 -16.87 5.36
N PRO A 113 0.57 -16.96 5.48
CA PRO A 113 1.31 -18.11 4.98
C PRO A 113 0.77 -19.42 5.56
N ARG A 114 0.66 -20.43 4.69
CA ARG A 114 0.11 -21.77 5.01
C ARG A 114 -1.37 -21.79 5.40
N ARG A 115 -2.12 -20.69 5.20
CA ARG A 115 -3.56 -20.60 5.46
C ARG A 115 -4.32 -19.99 4.29
N PRO A 116 -4.28 -20.59 3.08
CA PRO A 116 -4.86 -20.02 1.86
C PRO A 116 -6.38 -19.82 1.91
N ALA A 117 -7.08 -20.56 2.79
CA ALA A 117 -8.52 -20.38 2.99
C ALA A 117 -8.91 -19.10 3.76
N GLU A 118 -7.97 -18.49 4.50
CA GLU A 118 -8.22 -17.27 5.29
C GLU A 118 -8.02 -16.00 4.45
N LEU A 119 -8.83 -15.87 3.39
CA LEU A 119 -8.76 -14.75 2.45
C LEU A 119 -9.14 -13.42 3.12
N ARG A 120 -8.36 -12.38 2.84
CA ARG A 120 -8.60 -11.01 3.28
C ARG A 120 -9.21 -10.18 2.15
N THR A 121 -10.31 -10.66 1.58
CA THR A 121 -10.93 -10.07 0.38
C THR A 121 -12.30 -9.44 0.63
N ALA A 122 -12.84 -9.54 1.85
CA ALA A 122 -14.21 -9.16 2.17
C ALA A 122 -14.59 -7.73 1.76
N HIS A 123 -13.64 -6.80 1.79
CA HIS A 123 -13.86 -5.39 1.45
C HIS A 123 -13.65 -5.06 -0.04
N LEU A 124 -13.03 -5.95 -0.81
CA LEU A 124 -12.70 -5.70 -2.21
C LEU A 124 -13.93 -5.38 -3.08
N PRO A 125 -15.10 -6.04 -2.92
CA PRO A 125 -16.31 -5.68 -3.67
C PRO A 125 -16.82 -4.25 -3.42
N ALA A 126 -16.44 -3.62 -2.31
CA ALA A 126 -16.80 -2.24 -1.97
C ALA A 126 -15.72 -1.23 -2.40
N LEU A 127 -14.52 -1.67 -2.81
CA LEU A 127 -13.42 -0.79 -3.15
C LEU A 127 -13.66 -0.10 -4.51
N ARG A 128 -13.93 1.20 -4.48
CA ARG A 128 -14.17 2.04 -5.66
C ARG A 128 -12.95 2.87 -6.09
N THR A 129 -11.90 2.91 -5.28
CA THR A 129 -10.67 3.65 -5.57
C THR A 129 -9.74 2.84 -6.49
N PRO A 130 -9.13 3.46 -7.52
CA PRO A 130 -8.13 2.80 -8.35
C PRO A 130 -6.92 2.31 -7.54
N VAL A 131 -6.43 1.09 -7.81
CA VAL A 131 -5.30 0.51 -7.07
C VAL A 131 -4.25 -0.10 -7.99
N LEU A 132 -3.00 0.33 -7.82
CA LEU A 132 -1.83 -0.42 -8.30
C LEU A 132 -1.37 -1.37 -7.19
N PHE A 133 -1.44 -2.66 -7.46
CA PHE A 133 -0.82 -3.70 -6.65
C PHE A 133 0.56 -4.00 -7.20
N VAL A 134 1.58 -3.95 -6.34
CA VAL A 134 2.93 -4.43 -6.65
C VAL A 134 3.21 -5.63 -5.77
N HIS A 135 3.52 -6.78 -6.37
CA HIS A 135 3.62 -8.03 -5.63
C HIS A 135 4.83 -8.86 -6.04
N GLY A 136 5.49 -9.49 -5.06
CA GLY A 136 6.61 -10.38 -5.33
C GLY A 136 6.13 -11.74 -5.85
N SER A 137 6.77 -12.26 -6.90
CA SER A 137 6.35 -13.54 -7.49
C SER A 137 6.53 -14.77 -6.60
N ARG A 138 7.26 -14.63 -5.49
CA ARG A 138 7.52 -15.67 -4.47
C ARG A 138 6.97 -15.30 -3.10
N ASP A 139 6.04 -14.36 -3.04
CA ASP A 139 5.44 -13.92 -1.78
C ASP A 139 4.55 -15.04 -1.18
N PRO A 140 4.82 -15.50 0.06
CA PRO A 140 4.04 -16.58 0.68
C PRO A 140 2.65 -16.14 1.17
N PHE A 141 2.29 -14.86 1.09
CA PHE A 141 0.97 -14.35 1.45
C PHE A 141 -0.06 -14.42 0.31
N GLY A 142 0.35 -14.90 -0.86
CA GLY A 142 -0.52 -15.16 -2.01
C GLY A 142 0.30 -15.17 -3.29
N SER A 143 0.03 -16.13 -4.16
CA SER A 143 0.62 -16.18 -5.50
C SER A 143 0.06 -15.08 -6.40
N VAL A 144 0.78 -14.77 -7.48
CA VAL A 144 0.34 -13.79 -8.50
C VAL A 144 -1.02 -14.18 -9.11
N GLU A 145 -1.26 -15.47 -9.28
CA GLU A 145 -2.52 -15.98 -9.80
C GLU A 145 -3.68 -15.81 -8.80
N GLU A 146 -3.46 -16.16 -7.53
CA GLU A 146 -4.45 -15.95 -6.47
C GLU A 146 -4.78 -14.47 -6.30
N LEU A 147 -3.78 -13.58 -6.35
CA LEU A 147 -4.05 -12.14 -6.37
C LEU A 147 -4.87 -11.76 -7.60
N ARG A 148 -4.48 -12.16 -8.81
CA ARG A 148 -5.24 -11.82 -10.02
C ARG A 148 -6.72 -12.20 -9.90
N ASN A 149 -7.01 -13.38 -9.37
CA ASN A 149 -8.38 -13.85 -9.12
C ASN A 149 -9.08 -12.99 -8.06
N ALA A 150 -8.44 -12.74 -6.92
CA ALA A 150 -9.02 -11.92 -5.85
C ALA A 150 -9.27 -10.46 -6.26
N LEU A 151 -8.37 -9.88 -7.05
CA LEU A 151 -8.47 -8.49 -7.51
C LEU A 151 -9.60 -8.28 -8.52
N SER A 152 -10.08 -9.34 -9.19
CA SER A 152 -11.27 -9.27 -10.05
C SER A 152 -12.56 -8.92 -9.29
N LEU A 153 -12.55 -9.06 -7.96
CA LEU A 153 -13.65 -8.65 -7.09
C LEU A 153 -13.76 -7.12 -6.96
N ILE A 154 -12.71 -6.38 -7.32
CA ILE A 154 -12.66 -4.92 -7.20
C ILE A 154 -13.29 -4.32 -8.46
N PRO A 155 -14.39 -3.53 -8.34
CA PRO A 155 -15.02 -2.92 -9.51
C PRO A 155 -14.31 -1.66 -10.02
N ALA A 156 -13.34 -1.13 -9.27
CA ALA A 156 -12.47 -0.04 -9.72
C ALA A 156 -11.35 -0.54 -10.63
N ARG A 157 -10.66 0.40 -11.31
CA ARG A 157 -9.45 0.07 -12.07
C ARG A 157 -8.39 -0.53 -11.15
N THR A 158 -7.89 -1.71 -11.52
CA THR A 158 -6.76 -2.34 -10.82
C THR A 158 -5.68 -2.75 -11.80
N ARG A 159 -4.43 -2.74 -11.33
CA ARG A 159 -3.27 -3.28 -12.05
C ARG A 159 -2.43 -4.09 -11.08
N LEU A 160 -1.95 -5.25 -11.52
CA LEU A 160 -1.03 -6.10 -10.75
C LEU A 160 0.33 -6.11 -11.45
N ALA A 161 1.30 -5.41 -10.86
CA ALA A 161 2.69 -5.40 -11.28
C ALA A 161 3.49 -6.44 -10.47
N GLU A 162 4.07 -7.40 -11.18
CA GLU A 162 4.89 -8.45 -10.56
C GLU A 162 6.36 -8.03 -10.46
N ILE A 163 6.96 -8.23 -9.29
CA ILE A 163 8.41 -8.17 -9.11
C ILE A 163 8.95 -9.59 -9.13
N ALA A 164 9.43 -10.00 -10.32
CA ALA A 164 9.92 -11.34 -10.57
C ALA A 164 11.02 -11.76 -9.59
N GLY A 165 10.81 -12.90 -8.94
CA GLY A 165 11.73 -13.46 -7.96
C GLY A 165 11.78 -12.69 -6.65
N ALA A 166 10.85 -11.78 -6.35
CA ALA A 166 10.80 -11.13 -5.05
C ALA A 166 9.90 -11.87 -4.06
N GLY A 167 10.26 -11.83 -2.77
CA GLY A 167 9.41 -12.26 -1.67
C GLY A 167 8.57 -11.10 -1.10
N HIS A 168 8.05 -11.27 0.11
CA HIS A 168 7.15 -10.30 0.75
C HIS A 168 7.76 -8.91 0.95
N GLU A 169 9.05 -8.82 1.27
CA GLU A 169 9.79 -7.56 1.42
C GLU A 169 10.16 -6.91 0.08
N LEU A 170 9.72 -7.48 -1.05
CA LEU A 170 10.08 -7.11 -2.41
C LEU A 170 11.59 -7.15 -2.74
N ALA A 171 12.41 -7.74 -1.86
CA ALA A 171 13.82 -7.98 -2.12
C ALA A 171 14.00 -8.95 -3.31
N SER A 172 14.79 -8.53 -4.31
CA SER A 172 15.03 -9.28 -5.54
C SER A 172 16.48 -9.13 -6.02
N LYS A 173 16.86 -9.87 -7.07
CA LYS A 173 18.18 -9.74 -7.72
C LYS A 173 18.45 -8.35 -8.32
N ARG A 174 17.42 -7.52 -8.48
CA ARG A 174 17.54 -6.14 -9.00
C ARG A 174 18.09 -5.16 -7.94
N GLY A 175 18.23 -5.60 -6.69
CA GLY A 175 18.54 -4.72 -5.57
C GLY A 175 17.37 -3.79 -5.22
N LEU A 176 17.55 -2.99 -4.17
CA LEU A 176 16.52 -2.06 -3.71
C LEU A 176 16.21 -0.98 -4.77
N ASP A 177 17.24 -0.36 -5.34
CA ASP A 177 17.07 0.71 -6.34
C ASP A 177 16.34 0.21 -7.59
N GLY A 178 16.67 -1.00 -8.06
CA GLY A 178 16.01 -1.59 -9.23
C GLY A 178 14.53 -1.96 -8.95
N VAL A 179 14.20 -2.34 -7.72
CA VAL A 179 12.81 -2.57 -7.28
C VAL A 179 12.04 -1.26 -7.21
N VAL A 180 12.64 -0.23 -6.61
CA VAL A 180 12.05 1.11 -6.50
C VAL A 180 11.81 1.72 -7.89
N ALA A 181 12.78 1.65 -8.79
CA ALA A 181 12.63 2.14 -10.16
C ALA A 181 11.47 1.44 -10.90
N ALA A 182 11.32 0.12 -10.72
CA ALA A 182 10.20 -0.62 -11.29
C ALA A 182 8.85 -0.15 -10.71
N ILE A 183 8.75 0.02 -9.39
CA ILE A 183 7.54 0.51 -8.72
C ILE A 183 7.16 1.90 -9.20
N VAL A 184 8.13 2.82 -9.25
CA VAL A 184 7.91 4.21 -9.70
C VAL A 184 7.44 4.25 -11.15
N SER A 185 8.06 3.46 -12.03
CA SER A 185 7.65 3.37 -13.44
C SER A 185 6.23 2.85 -13.60
N GLU A 186 5.86 1.77 -12.89
CA GLU A 186 4.50 1.23 -12.93
C GLU A 186 3.48 2.20 -12.32
N TRP A 187 3.85 2.92 -11.26
CA TRP A 187 3.00 3.90 -10.60
C TRP A 187 2.60 5.03 -11.55
N PHE A 188 3.56 5.65 -12.22
CA PHE A 188 3.25 6.72 -13.16
C PHE A 188 2.54 6.25 -14.42
N ARG A 189 2.84 5.03 -14.90
CA ARG A 189 2.06 4.43 -16.00
C ARG A 189 0.61 4.24 -15.58
N PHE A 190 0.38 3.68 -14.40
CA PHE A 190 -0.96 3.48 -13.86
C PHE A 190 -1.73 4.80 -13.67
N LEU A 191 -1.08 5.88 -13.25
CA LEU A 191 -1.72 7.18 -13.10
C LEU A 191 -2.04 7.88 -14.43
N ALA A 192 -1.37 7.52 -15.53
CA ALA A 192 -1.55 8.14 -16.85
C ALA A 192 -2.61 7.46 -17.73
N GLU A 193 -3.03 6.24 -17.36
CA GLU A 193 -4.20 5.55 -17.92
C GLU A 193 -5.51 6.21 -17.48
#